data_AF-A0A0S3U9Q1-F1
#
_entry.id   AF-A0A0S3U9Q1-F1
#
_cell.length_a   1.000
_cell.length_b   1.000
_cell.length_c   1.000
_cell.angle_alpha   90.00
_cell.angle_beta   90.00
_cell.angle_gamma   90.00
#
_symmetry.space_group_name_H-M   'P 1'
#
loop_
_entity.id
_entity.type
_entity.pdbx_description
1 polymer ?
#
loop_
_entity_poly.entity_id
_entity_poly.type
_entity_poly.pdbx_seq_one_letter_code
_entity_poly.pdbx_strand_id
1 'polypeptide(L)'
;MSNYDAPYSHANQLSEIGLPNGRGTEIWSAGNTSLQTAQTVGGLKSSLYGGNVSSSDAQDYYRIDVSNRTPSSFLMSGLGADVGLQILDSNGNIVQNNPDNQYASAKSIRTSLNPGTYYVRVYSIDNRDTHYNLSLVNGTAFFVAPYGNDNNSGDLSSPFRTIQHAVDAAHGGDTVFVRDGVYYERQIALYHGGDPDRPLTIAGTPGETAVIDNGLSVSKWSSAGGNVFVGTPNYGQGDSPENTFRVVVDNRPLIAVDRRDQLREGTYWRDFSNGSLQVWAFGGVNPADKETLIINHRYGNGNPQQDNYGGIAIHSGANHIAIDGLIIRASDTGIWATESAQGWGTDLTVKNSEIKFSWDSAIRLDNWDGALIDNNNIHDNGQILLPNYQR
;
A
#
# COMPACT_ATOMS: atom_id res chain seq x y z
N MET A 1 -23.79 -9.34 -25.23
CA MET A 1 -24.66 -8.94 -24.12
C MET A 1 -24.73 -10.07 -23.12
N SER A 2 -24.08 -9.90 -21.98
CA SER A 2 -24.44 -10.49 -20.69
C SER A 2 -23.52 -9.83 -19.67
N ASN A 3 -24.05 -8.97 -18.81
CA ASN A 3 -23.26 -8.26 -17.83
C ASN A 3 -22.62 -9.26 -16.87
N TYR A 4 -21.36 -9.03 -16.49
CA TYR A 4 -20.83 -9.54 -15.24
C TYR A 4 -20.98 -8.44 -14.20
N ASP A 5 -22.23 -8.23 -13.75
CA ASP A 5 -22.54 -7.35 -12.62
C ASP A 5 -21.98 -8.03 -11.35
N ALA A 6 -20.72 -7.73 -11.03
CA ALA A 6 -20.13 -8.10 -9.76
C ALA A 6 -20.86 -7.34 -8.63
N PRO A 7 -21.40 -8.02 -7.61
CA PRO A 7 -22.22 -7.36 -6.61
C PRO A 7 -21.37 -6.43 -5.72
N TYR A 8 -21.59 -5.13 -5.86
CA TYR A 8 -21.10 -4.10 -4.94
C TYR A 8 -21.70 -4.32 -3.54
N SER A 9 -20.91 -4.84 -2.60
CA SER A 9 -21.27 -4.79 -1.16
C SER A 9 -20.09 -4.80 -0.16
N HIS A 10 -18.84 -4.90 -0.61
CA HIS A 10 -17.67 -5.11 0.28
C HIS A 10 -16.85 -3.83 0.55
N ALA A 11 -17.25 -2.66 0.01
CA ALA A 11 -16.37 -1.48 -0.05
C ALA A 11 -15.96 -0.87 1.31
N ASN A 12 -16.75 -1.05 2.38
CA ASN A 12 -16.64 -0.23 3.60
C ASN A 12 -16.48 -1.00 4.93
N GLN A 13 -16.31 -2.34 4.91
CA GLN A 13 -15.97 -3.09 6.12
C GLN A 13 -14.46 -3.29 6.23
N LEU A 14 -13.81 -2.35 6.92
CA LEU A 14 -12.41 -2.50 7.33
C LEU A 14 -12.36 -3.21 8.69
N SER A 15 -11.73 -4.37 8.74
CA SER A 15 -11.55 -5.14 9.97
C SER A 15 -10.69 -4.37 10.97
N GLU A 16 -9.61 -3.74 10.50
CA GLU A 16 -8.69 -2.97 11.34
C GLU A 16 -8.14 -1.77 10.54
N ILE A 17 -8.13 -0.58 11.14
CA ILE A 17 -7.32 0.56 10.70
C ILE A 17 -6.47 0.99 11.90
N GLY A 18 -5.42 0.20 12.17
CA GLY A 18 -4.28 0.65 12.97
C GLY A 18 -3.24 1.30 12.06
N LEU A 19 -2.53 2.33 12.55
CA LEU A 19 -1.34 2.78 11.86
C LEU A 19 -0.23 1.72 11.95
N PRO A 20 0.64 1.59 10.93
CA PRO A 20 1.55 0.44 10.83
C PRO A 20 2.68 0.42 11.86
N ASN A 21 2.87 1.52 12.60
CA ASN A 21 3.98 1.70 13.54
C ASN A 21 3.89 0.91 14.85
N GLY A 22 3.00 -0.08 14.92
CA GLY A 22 3.15 -1.22 15.83
C GLY A 22 1.90 -2.07 15.90
N ARG A 23 2.03 -3.21 16.59
CA ARG A 23 0.92 -3.66 17.44
C ARG A 23 0.67 -2.53 18.44
N GLY A 24 -0.25 -1.63 18.13
CA GLY A 24 -0.73 -0.66 19.11
C GLY A 24 -1.13 -1.45 20.35
N THR A 25 -0.64 -1.06 21.53
CA THR A 25 -1.19 -1.61 22.77
C THR A 25 -2.68 -1.38 22.72
N GLU A 26 -3.49 -2.44 22.66
CA GLU A 26 -4.94 -2.35 22.79
C GLU A 26 -5.26 -1.79 24.17
N ILE A 27 -5.39 -0.47 24.27
CA ILE A 27 -5.78 0.17 25.52
C ILE A 27 -7.30 0.17 25.57
N TRP A 28 -7.85 -0.98 25.97
CA TRP A 28 -9.25 -1.14 26.31
C TRP A 28 -9.64 -0.15 27.40
N SER A 29 -10.63 0.70 27.11
CA SER A 29 -11.26 1.60 28.05
C SER A 29 -12.74 1.28 28.21
N ALA A 30 -13.24 1.52 29.42
CA ALA A 30 -14.64 1.41 29.79
C ALA A 30 -14.93 2.45 30.88
N GLY A 31 -16.14 3.02 30.91
CA GLY A 31 -16.51 4.05 31.89
C GLY A 31 -16.02 5.47 31.55
N ASN A 32 -15.36 5.67 30.41
CA ASN A 32 -14.97 6.96 29.83
C ASN A 32 -16.16 7.67 29.16
N THR A 33 -17.30 7.72 29.88
CA THR A 33 -18.63 8.10 29.38
C THR A 33 -18.93 9.60 29.35
N SER A 34 -17.99 10.47 29.77
CA SER A 34 -18.14 11.91 29.70
C SER A 34 -16.81 12.63 29.48
N LEU A 35 -16.85 13.93 29.21
CA LEU A 35 -15.66 14.79 29.14
C LEU A 35 -14.80 14.75 30.41
N GLN A 36 -15.41 14.48 31.58
CA GLN A 36 -14.71 14.41 32.88
C GLN A 36 -14.08 13.04 33.15
N THR A 37 -14.65 11.96 32.61
CA THR A 37 -14.10 10.59 32.73
C THR A 37 -13.32 10.15 31.50
N ALA A 38 -13.22 11.01 30.48
CA ALA A 38 -12.56 10.74 29.22
C ALA A 38 -11.14 10.19 29.40
N GLN A 39 -10.82 9.12 28.67
CA GLN A 39 -9.50 8.53 28.68
C GLN A 39 -8.50 9.53 28.10
N THR A 40 -7.51 9.94 28.88
CA THR A 40 -6.44 10.80 28.36
C THR A 40 -5.48 9.97 27.52
N VAL A 41 -5.45 10.25 26.22
CA VAL A 41 -4.56 9.60 25.25
C VAL A 41 -3.28 10.41 24.97
N GLY A 42 -3.24 11.66 25.45
CA GLY A 42 -2.09 12.56 25.32
C GLY A 42 -2.16 13.36 24.02
N GLY A 43 -1.02 13.53 23.34
CA GLY A 43 -0.97 14.17 22.03
C GLY A 43 -1.38 13.20 20.90
N LEU A 44 -1.55 13.74 19.70
CA LEU A 44 -1.74 12.92 18.49
C LEU A 44 -0.49 12.07 18.25
N LYS A 45 -0.61 10.79 18.57
CA LYS A 45 0.38 9.74 18.32
C LYS A 45 -0.32 8.61 17.58
N SER A 46 0.41 8.01 16.64
CA SER A 46 -0.02 6.89 15.81
C SER A 46 -0.32 5.65 16.65
N SER A 47 -1.50 5.62 17.26
CA SER A 47 -1.93 4.66 18.28
C SER A 47 -3.29 4.08 17.93
N LEU A 48 -3.56 2.89 18.45
CA LEU A 48 -4.81 2.14 18.27
C LEU A 48 -5.48 1.96 19.62
N TYR A 49 -6.76 2.30 19.69
CA TYR A 49 -7.59 2.22 20.89
C TYR A 49 -8.77 1.30 20.60
N GLY A 50 -8.79 0.14 21.25
CA GLY A 50 -9.93 -0.78 21.24
C GLY A 50 -10.98 -0.32 22.24
N GLY A 51 -12.24 -0.36 21.86
CA GLY A 51 -13.37 0.01 22.72
C GLY A 51 -14.64 -0.77 22.39
N ASN A 52 -15.70 -0.51 23.15
CA ASN A 52 -17.03 -1.07 22.92
C ASN A 52 -18.10 -0.08 23.37
N VAL A 53 -18.96 0.34 22.43
CA VAL A 53 -20.20 1.02 22.78
C VAL A 53 -21.34 0.01 22.83
N SER A 54 -22.24 0.19 23.80
CA SER A 54 -23.35 -0.71 24.09
C SER A 54 -24.56 0.05 24.63
N SER A 55 -25.71 -0.63 24.76
CA SER A 55 -26.88 -0.07 25.45
C SER A 55 -26.62 0.35 26.91
N SER A 56 -25.63 -0.25 27.59
CA SER A 56 -25.19 0.09 28.95
C SER A 56 -24.06 1.11 29.02
N ASP A 57 -23.19 1.14 28.00
CA ASP A 57 -22.08 2.09 27.87
C ASP A 57 -22.16 2.75 26.48
N ALA A 58 -23.07 3.71 26.34
CA ALA A 58 -23.49 4.19 25.03
C ALA A 58 -22.45 5.08 24.32
N GLN A 59 -21.43 5.57 25.03
CA GLN A 59 -20.52 6.60 24.52
C GLN A 59 -19.15 6.55 25.18
N ASP A 60 -18.11 6.64 24.37
CA ASP A 60 -16.72 6.68 24.78
C ASP A 60 -16.09 8.03 24.42
N TYR A 61 -15.35 8.61 25.37
CA TYR A 61 -14.62 9.86 25.19
C TYR A 61 -13.12 9.68 25.36
N TYR A 62 -12.33 10.17 24.40
CA TYR A 62 -10.87 10.16 24.40
C TYR A 62 -10.35 11.61 24.38
N ARG A 63 -9.62 12.02 25.42
CA ARG A 63 -9.09 13.38 25.59
C ARG A 63 -7.71 13.52 24.95
N ILE A 64 -7.60 14.42 23.97
CA ILE A 64 -6.38 14.74 23.21
C ILE A 64 -5.93 16.17 23.52
N ASP A 65 -4.63 16.36 23.70
CA ASP A 65 -4.00 17.68 23.78
C ASP A 65 -3.18 17.98 22.52
N VAL A 66 -3.57 19.04 21.80
CA VAL A 66 -2.92 19.51 20.59
C VAL A 66 -2.02 20.69 20.95
N SER A 67 -0.71 20.58 20.71
CA SER A 67 0.28 21.61 21.08
C SER A 67 0.57 22.62 19.97
N ASN A 68 0.47 22.19 18.70
CA ASN A 68 0.70 22.98 17.49
C ASN A 68 -0.50 22.84 16.55
N ARG A 69 -0.64 23.73 15.56
CA ARG A 69 -1.68 23.55 14.54
C ARG A 69 -1.31 22.35 13.66
N THR A 70 -2.11 21.29 13.72
CA THR A 70 -1.76 19.97 13.18
C THR A 70 -2.91 19.43 12.32
N PRO A 71 -2.65 19.01 11.06
CA PRO A 71 -3.56 18.14 10.31
C PRO A 71 -3.76 16.84 11.08
N SER A 72 -5.01 16.42 11.24
CA SER A 72 -5.39 15.30 12.09
C SER A 72 -6.39 14.41 11.37
N SER A 73 -6.16 13.10 11.44
CA SER A 73 -7.11 12.10 10.94
C SER A 73 -7.53 11.16 12.05
N PHE A 74 -8.82 10.86 12.09
CA PHE A 74 -9.46 9.99 13.07
C PHE A 74 -10.13 8.88 12.28
N LEU A 75 -9.65 7.65 12.46
CA LEU A 75 -10.03 6.50 11.64
C LEU A 75 -10.64 5.43 12.55
N MET A 76 -11.76 4.84 12.18
CA MET A 76 -12.44 3.84 13.01
C MET A 76 -12.91 2.63 12.19
N SER A 77 -12.73 1.45 12.76
CA SER A 77 -12.81 0.15 12.08
C SER A 77 -13.28 -0.96 13.04
N GLY A 78 -13.40 -2.20 12.59
CA GLY A 78 -13.77 -3.35 13.44
C GLY A 78 -15.24 -3.39 13.87
N LEU A 79 -16.11 -2.72 13.11
CA LEU A 79 -17.50 -2.45 13.48
C LEU A 79 -18.46 -3.59 13.08
N GLY A 80 -19.21 -4.10 14.06
CA GLY A 80 -20.36 -5.00 13.86
C GLY A 80 -21.71 -4.27 13.80
N ALA A 81 -21.78 -3.01 14.26
CA ALA A 81 -22.95 -2.15 14.17
C ALA A 81 -22.56 -0.71 13.81
N ASP A 82 -23.56 0.12 13.49
CA ASP A 82 -23.33 1.53 13.18
C ASP A 82 -23.09 2.38 14.42
N VAL A 83 -22.22 3.37 14.28
CA VAL A 83 -21.72 4.24 15.37
C VAL A 83 -21.43 5.63 14.87
N GLY A 84 -21.63 6.62 15.73
CA GLY A 84 -21.21 7.99 15.48
C GLY A 84 -19.77 8.23 15.92
N LEU A 85 -19.05 9.05 15.15
CA LEU A 85 -17.71 9.54 15.47
C LEU A 85 -17.72 11.08 15.38
N GLN A 86 -17.27 11.74 16.45
CA GLN A 86 -17.26 13.19 16.59
C GLN A 86 -15.96 13.69 17.21
N ILE A 87 -15.56 14.91 16.84
CA ILE A 87 -14.50 15.68 17.49
C ILE A 87 -15.17 16.87 18.18
N LEU A 88 -14.92 17.02 19.48
CA LEU A 88 -15.49 18.05 20.35
C LEU A 88 -14.40 18.99 20.87
N ASP A 89 -14.76 20.25 21.15
CA ASP A 89 -13.91 21.20 21.86
C ASP A 89 -13.89 20.95 23.38
N SER A 90 -13.14 21.77 24.14
CA SER A 90 -13.06 21.65 25.60
C SER A 90 -14.37 21.91 26.36
N ASN A 91 -15.40 22.44 25.68
CA ASN A 91 -16.72 22.71 26.23
C ASN A 91 -17.77 21.66 25.82
N GLY A 92 -17.39 20.71 24.95
CA GLY A 92 -18.29 19.69 24.39
C GLY A 92 -19.00 20.11 23.08
N ASN A 93 -18.66 21.25 22.48
CA ASN A 93 -19.22 21.65 21.20
C ASN A 93 -18.63 20.81 20.06
N ILE A 94 -19.45 20.39 19.09
CA ILE A 94 -18.99 19.62 17.93
C ILE A 94 -18.14 20.53 17.03
N VAL A 95 -16.87 20.16 16.87
CA VAL A 95 -15.90 20.75 15.93
C VAL A 95 -15.99 20.06 14.57
N GLN A 96 -16.11 18.74 14.57
CA GLN A 96 -16.33 17.91 13.38
C GLN A 96 -17.17 16.68 13.70
N ASN A 97 -17.90 16.19 12.71
CA ASN A 97 -18.69 14.95 12.76
C ASN A 97 -18.37 14.12 11.53
N ASN A 98 -18.30 12.79 11.67
CA ASN A 98 -18.11 11.91 10.52
C ASN A 98 -19.29 12.05 9.53
N PRO A 99 -19.04 12.30 8.24
CA PRO A 99 -20.12 12.57 7.27
C PRO A 99 -20.84 11.30 6.79
N ASP A 100 -20.22 10.12 6.94
CA ASP A 100 -20.77 8.86 6.46
C ASP A 100 -21.87 8.31 7.38
N ASN A 101 -23.03 8.04 6.77
CA ASN A 101 -24.25 7.54 7.38
C ASN A 101 -24.57 6.08 6.99
N GLN A 102 -23.61 5.36 6.39
CA GLN A 102 -23.75 3.95 6.06
C GLN A 102 -23.67 3.06 7.31
N TYR A 103 -24.49 2.01 7.33
CA TYR A 103 -24.57 1.09 8.46
C TYR A 103 -23.31 0.23 8.61
N ALA A 104 -22.70 0.21 9.81
CA ALA A 104 -21.51 -0.58 10.15
C ALA A 104 -20.33 -0.41 9.16
N SER A 105 -20.23 0.77 8.54
CA SER A 105 -19.08 1.19 7.74
C SER A 105 -17.98 1.74 8.63
N ALA A 106 -16.72 1.55 8.22
CA ALA A 106 -15.58 2.25 8.79
C ALA A 106 -15.77 3.78 8.69
N LYS A 107 -15.37 4.52 9.73
CA LYS A 107 -15.61 5.96 9.84
C LYS A 107 -14.28 6.73 9.73
N SER A 108 -14.30 7.92 9.12
CA SER A 108 -13.11 8.76 8.98
C SER A 108 -13.43 10.25 9.09
N ILE A 109 -12.71 10.97 9.95
CA ILE A 109 -12.71 12.44 9.99
C ILE A 109 -11.30 12.93 9.65
N ARG A 110 -11.21 13.93 8.77
CA ARG A 110 -9.99 14.72 8.52
C ARG A 110 -10.24 16.16 8.87
N THR A 111 -9.32 16.78 9.59
CA THR A 111 -9.44 18.18 9.98
C THR A 111 -8.06 18.79 10.30
N SER A 112 -8.01 20.08 10.61
CA SER A 112 -6.82 20.72 11.20
C SER A 112 -7.20 21.30 12.55
N LEU A 113 -6.62 20.75 13.61
CA LEU A 113 -6.85 21.25 14.97
C LEU A 113 -5.83 22.34 15.29
N ASN A 114 -6.28 23.43 15.90
CA ASN A 114 -5.40 24.45 16.48
C ASN A 114 -4.94 23.99 17.88
N PRO A 115 -3.94 24.62 18.51
CA PRO A 115 -3.55 24.28 19.87
C PRO A 115 -4.72 24.35 20.86
N GLY A 116 -4.90 23.31 21.68
CA GLY A 116 -6.00 23.18 22.63
C GLY A 116 -6.29 21.73 23.04
N THR A 117 -7.20 21.56 24.01
CA THR A 117 -7.74 20.24 24.39
C THR A 117 -9.01 19.94 23.60
N TYR A 118 -9.07 18.73 23.04
CA TYR A 118 -10.21 18.20 22.28
C TYR A 118 -10.62 16.83 22.81
N TYR A 119 -11.82 16.40 22.45
CA TYR A 119 -12.32 15.06 22.77
C TYR A 119 -12.80 14.35 21.52
N VAL A 120 -12.32 13.13 21.27
CA VAL A 120 -12.94 12.22 20.31
C VAL A 120 -14.07 11.52 21.04
N ARG A 121 -15.28 11.57 20.49
CA ARG A 121 -16.45 10.88 21.00
C ARG A 121 -16.87 9.80 20.01
N VAL A 122 -16.86 8.55 20.47
CA VAL A 122 -17.54 7.44 19.80
C VAL A 122 -18.88 7.24 20.51
N TYR A 123 -19.96 6.97 19.78
CA TYR A 123 -21.26 6.68 20.39
C TYR A 123 -22.08 5.66 19.60
N SER A 124 -22.82 4.82 20.33
CA SER A 124 -23.76 3.87 19.75
C SER A 124 -24.89 4.59 19.01
N ILE A 125 -25.24 4.11 17.81
CA ILE A 125 -26.46 4.48 17.10
C ILE A 125 -27.51 3.38 17.34
N ASP A 126 -28.77 3.78 17.55
CA ASP A 126 -29.89 2.91 17.94
C ASP A 126 -29.68 2.04 19.20
N ASN A 127 -28.73 2.38 20.08
CA ASN A 127 -28.31 1.57 21.25
C ASN A 127 -27.85 0.14 20.87
N ARG A 128 -27.20 -0.02 19.72
CA ARG A 128 -26.59 -1.28 19.30
C ARG A 128 -25.22 -1.46 19.96
N ASP A 129 -24.91 -2.71 20.29
CA ASP A 129 -23.62 -3.10 20.85
C ASP A 129 -22.62 -3.36 19.71
N THR A 130 -21.43 -2.74 19.77
CA THR A 130 -20.33 -3.06 18.86
C THR A 130 -18.97 -2.73 19.47
N HIS A 131 -18.01 -3.60 19.19
CA HIS A 131 -16.60 -3.25 19.32
C HIS A 131 -16.19 -2.26 18.24
N TYR A 132 -15.11 -1.53 18.49
CA TYR A 132 -14.47 -0.69 17.49
C TYR A 132 -12.97 -0.56 17.77
N ASN A 133 -12.24 -0.23 16.71
CA ASN A 133 -10.82 0.04 16.68
C ASN A 133 -10.62 1.48 16.18
N LEU A 134 -10.29 2.41 17.08
CA LEU A 134 -10.07 3.83 16.81
C LEU A 134 -8.57 4.13 16.68
N SER A 135 -8.14 4.74 15.57
CA SER A 135 -6.78 5.24 15.39
C SER A 135 -6.73 6.76 15.23
N LEU A 136 -5.71 7.36 15.86
CA LEU A 136 -5.45 8.79 15.89
C LEU A 136 -4.17 9.08 15.11
N VAL A 137 -4.26 9.91 14.07
CA VAL A 137 -3.16 10.17 13.12
C VAL A 137 -2.67 11.61 13.24
N ASN A 138 -1.35 11.81 13.39
CA ASN A 138 -0.68 13.12 13.41
C ASN A 138 -0.37 13.63 11.98
N GLY A 139 -1.40 13.64 11.16
CA GLY A 139 -1.34 14.05 9.77
C GLY A 139 -2.64 13.75 9.03
N THR A 140 -2.58 13.97 7.74
CA THR A 140 -3.60 13.60 6.76
C THR A 140 -3.38 12.14 6.41
N ALA A 141 -4.32 11.26 6.77
CA ALA A 141 -4.44 9.99 6.07
C ALA A 141 -4.85 10.29 4.62
N PHE A 142 -4.41 9.51 3.64
CA PHE A 142 -4.93 9.47 2.27
C PHE A 142 -5.27 8.01 1.96
N PHE A 143 -6.33 7.74 1.20
CA PHE A 143 -6.70 6.38 0.80
C PHE A 143 -6.59 6.24 -0.71
N VAL A 144 -6.02 5.11 -1.14
CA VAL A 144 -5.88 4.72 -2.55
C VAL A 144 -6.58 3.39 -2.75
N ALA A 145 -7.33 3.23 -3.83
CA ALA A 145 -8.02 1.98 -4.16
C ALA A 145 -8.08 1.75 -5.68
N PRO A 146 -8.09 0.50 -6.19
CA PRO A 146 -8.12 0.25 -7.64
C PRO A 146 -9.42 0.73 -8.32
N TYR A 147 -10.48 0.94 -7.53
CA TYR A 147 -11.77 1.51 -7.93
C TYR A 147 -11.88 3.03 -7.69
N GLY A 148 -10.84 3.67 -7.15
CA GLY A 148 -10.79 5.10 -6.90
C GLY A 148 -10.60 5.96 -8.15
N ASN A 149 -10.50 7.28 -7.94
CA ASN A 149 -10.31 8.29 -8.98
C ASN A 149 -9.38 9.41 -8.46
N ASP A 150 -8.36 9.79 -9.22
CA ASP A 150 -7.39 10.84 -8.84
C ASP A 150 -7.97 12.27 -8.87
N ASN A 151 -9.26 12.43 -9.19
CA ASN A 151 -10.01 13.68 -9.00
C ASN A 151 -10.78 13.71 -7.66
N ASN A 152 -10.73 12.64 -6.86
CA ASN A 152 -11.38 12.59 -5.55
C ASN A 152 -10.57 13.38 -4.50
N SER A 153 -11.12 13.51 -3.29
CA SER A 153 -10.44 14.04 -2.09
C SER A 153 -9.39 13.09 -1.49
N GLY A 154 -9.28 11.87 -2.00
CA GLY A 154 -8.47 10.80 -1.42
C GLY A 154 -8.95 10.35 -0.04
N ASP A 155 -10.23 10.58 0.32
CA ASP A 155 -10.82 10.14 1.59
C ASP A 155 -11.30 8.69 1.57
N LEU A 156 -11.71 8.15 2.72
CA LEU A 156 -12.04 6.72 2.82
C LEU A 156 -13.23 6.33 1.93
N SER A 157 -14.19 7.24 1.78
CA SER A 157 -15.36 7.07 0.91
C SER A 157 -15.09 7.44 -0.54
N SER A 158 -14.09 8.30 -0.77
CA SER A 158 -13.69 8.84 -2.07
C SER A 158 -12.16 8.71 -2.25
N PRO A 159 -11.62 7.48 -2.40
CA PRO A 159 -10.18 7.26 -2.48
C PRO A 159 -9.60 7.69 -3.83
N PHE A 160 -8.30 8.00 -3.85
CA PHE A 160 -7.52 8.15 -5.07
C PHE A 160 -7.42 6.81 -5.82
N ARG A 161 -7.04 6.85 -7.09
CA ARG A 161 -6.82 5.67 -7.93
C ARG A 161 -5.38 5.18 -7.87
N THR A 162 -4.42 6.11 -7.87
CA THR A 162 -2.99 5.82 -7.98
C THR A 162 -2.23 6.19 -6.71
N ILE A 163 -1.23 5.36 -6.38
CA ILE A 163 -0.36 5.55 -5.22
C ILE A 163 0.54 6.77 -5.46
N GLN A 164 1.03 6.97 -6.70
CA GLN A 164 1.80 8.16 -7.06
C GLN A 164 1.03 9.46 -6.75
N HIS A 165 -0.23 9.56 -7.16
CA HIS A 165 -1.03 10.77 -6.92
C HIS A 165 -1.22 11.04 -5.41
N ALA A 166 -1.39 9.98 -4.61
CA ALA A 166 -1.49 10.10 -3.17
C ALA A 166 -0.17 10.55 -2.51
N VAL A 167 0.96 10.07 -3.01
CA VAL A 167 2.31 10.49 -2.58
C VAL A 167 2.59 11.95 -2.98
N ASP A 168 2.17 12.38 -4.18
CA ASP A 168 2.29 13.76 -4.65
C ASP A 168 1.44 14.74 -3.81
N ALA A 169 0.32 14.28 -3.27
CA ALA A 169 -0.56 15.07 -2.40
C ALA A 169 -0.14 15.06 -0.91
N ALA A 170 0.56 14.01 -0.46
CA ALA A 170 0.97 13.81 0.92
C ALA A 170 2.20 14.66 1.30
N HIS A 171 2.25 15.11 2.55
CA HIS A 171 3.35 15.88 3.13
C HIS A 171 3.93 15.14 4.35
N GLY A 172 4.98 15.69 4.98
CA GLY A 172 5.54 15.14 6.21
C GLY A 172 4.50 14.90 7.30
N GLY A 173 4.47 13.67 7.83
CA GLY A 173 3.53 13.17 8.84
C GLY A 173 2.21 12.64 8.29
N ASP A 174 1.94 12.79 6.98
CA ASP A 174 0.78 12.19 6.33
C ASP A 174 1.01 10.67 6.10
N THR A 175 -0.08 9.94 5.90
CA THR A 175 -0.04 8.48 5.65
C THR A 175 -0.90 8.11 4.45
N VAL A 176 -0.29 7.58 3.40
CA VAL A 176 -0.94 6.99 2.25
C VAL A 176 -1.30 5.53 2.57
N PHE A 177 -2.57 5.27 2.87
CA PHE A 177 -3.13 3.93 3.01
C PHE A 177 -3.56 3.39 1.63
N VAL A 178 -2.88 2.35 1.20
CA VAL A 178 -3.16 1.60 -0.02
C VAL A 178 -4.14 0.47 0.33
N ARG A 179 -5.31 0.44 -0.32
CA ARG A 179 -6.35 -0.56 -0.08
C ARG A 179 -6.14 -1.84 -0.88
N ASP A 180 -6.93 -2.86 -0.56
CA ASP A 180 -6.90 -4.18 -1.20
C ASP A 180 -6.83 -4.12 -2.73
N GLY A 181 -5.93 -4.91 -3.31
CA GLY A 181 -5.81 -5.11 -4.75
C GLY A 181 -4.39 -4.93 -5.30
N VAL A 182 -4.29 -5.00 -6.63
CA VAL A 182 -3.02 -4.96 -7.37
C VAL A 182 -2.90 -3.66 -8.15
N TYR A 183 -1.79 -2.95 -7.93
CA TYR A 183 -1.49 -1.64 -8.49
C TYR A 183 -0.36 -1.78 -9.53
N TYR A 184 -0.76 -1.68 -10.80
CA TYR A 184 0.15 -1.74 -11.96
C TYR A 184 0.72 -0.35 -12.29
N GLU A 185 1.27 0.31 -11.29
CA GLU A 185 2.03 1.56 -11.46
C GLU A 185 3.48 1.22 -11.80
N ARG A 186 4.05 1.90 -12.81
CA ARG A 186 5.39 1.58 -13.32
C ARG A 186 6.48 1.79 -12.25
N GLN A 187 6.33 2.84 -11.46
CA GLN A 187 7.24 3.29 -10.41
C GLN A 187 6.43 4.25 -9.52
N ILE A 188 6.67 4.21 -8.21
CA ILE A 188 6.19 5.22 -7.25
C ILE A 188 7.40 6.04 -6.82
N ALA A 189 7.49 7.29 -7.29
CA ALA A 189 8.62 8.19 -7.07
C ALA A 189 8.33 9.20 -5.96
N LEU A 190 9.20 9.24 -4.94
CA LEU A 190 9.18 10.21 -3.85
C LEU A 190 10.27 11.26 -4.10
N TYR A 191 9.87 12.54 -4.19
CA TYR A 191 10.78 13.69 -4.29
C TYR A 191 10.84 14.53 -3.01
N HIS A 192 10.02 14.18 -2.03
CA HIS A 192 9.92 14.80 -0.71
C HIS A 192 9.59 13.71 0.32
N GLY A 193 9.68 14.06 1.60
CA GLY A 193 9.38 13.16 2.69
C GLY A 193 8.89 13.89 3.93
N GLY A 194 9.26 13.39 5.10
CA GLY A 194 8.84 13.93 6.39
C GLY A 194 9.92 14.61 7.21
N ASP A 195 9.65 14.71 8.50
CA ASP A 195 10.57 15.12 9.57
C ASP A 195 10.78 13.92 10.54
N PRO A 196 11.81 13.90 11.41
CA PRO A 196 12.11 12.75 12.29
C PRO A 196 10.94 12.24 13.15
N ASP A 197 10.10 13.14 13.65
CA ASP A 197 8.91 12.79 14.46
C ASP A 197 7.63 12.61 13.61
N ARG A 198 7.69 12.94 12.32
CA ARG A 198 6.56 13.02 11.38
C ARG A 198 6.99 12.53 9.99
N PRO A 199 7.29 11.23 9.81
CA PRO A 199 7.67 10.67 8.52
C PRO A 199 6.50 10.70 7.54
N LEU A 200 6.78 10.77 6.24
CA LEU A 200 5.79 10.46 5.21
C LEU A 200 5.67 8.94 5.10
N THR A 201 4.47 8.40 5.31
CA THR A 201 4.24 6.95 5.40
C THR A 201 3.44 6.46 4.19
N ILE A 202 3.90 5.37 3.53
CA ILE A 202 3.12 4.61 2.54
C ILE A 202 2.87 3.22 3.12
N ALA A 203 1.61 2.81 3.20
CA ALA A 203 1.21 1.65 3.99
C ALA A 203 0.12 0.82 3.32
N GLY A 204 0.19 -0.50 3.45
CA GLY A 204 -0.98 -1.36 3.27
C GLY A 204 -2.05 -1.05 4.32
N THR A 205 -3.32 -1.04 3.92
CA THR A 205 -4.44 -0.91 4.85
C THR A 205 -4.56 -2.19 5.68
N PRO A 206 -4.60 -2.15 7.02
CA PRO A 206 -4.54 -3.37 7.81
C PRO A 206 -5.71 -4.32 7.55
N GLY A 207 -5.40 -5.62 7.50
CA GLY A 207 -6.37 -6.65 7.10
C GLY A 207 -6.65 -6.74 5.58
N GLU A 208 -6.17 -5.79 4.77
CA GLU A 208 -6.26 -5.80 3.31
C GLU A 208 -4.91 -6.19 2.67
N THR A 209 -4.93 -6.69 1.43
CA THR A 209 -3.72 -7.09 0.69
C THR A 209 -3.39 -6.09 -0.42
N ALA A 210 -2.53 -5.12 -0.12
CA ALA A 210 -2.04 -4.13 -1.07
C ALA A 210 -0.78 -4.62 -1.81
N VAL A 211 -0.88 -4.78 -3.13
CA VAL A 211 0.20 -5.31 -3.98
C VAL A 211 0.64 -4.28 -5.02
N ILE A 212 1.89 -3.83 -4.94
CA ILE A 212 2.57 -3.05 -5.99
C ILE A 212 3.22 -4.04 -6.95
N ASP A 213 2.76 -4.07 -8.21
CA ASP A 213 3.21 -5.02 -9.23
C ASP A 213 3.70 -4.26 -10.47
N ASN A 214 5.03 -4.17 -10.61
CA ASN A 214 5.65 -3.45 -11.73
C ASN A 214 5.93 -4.37 -12.94
N GLY A 215 5.39 -5.59 -12.92
CA GLY A 215 5.55 -6.56 -14.00
C GLY A 215 4.79 -6.17 -15.27
N LEU A 216 5.27 -6.64 -16.42
CA LEU A 216 4.53 -6.46 -17.67
C LEU A 216 3.27 -7.34 -17.65
N SER A 217 2.10 -6.73 -17.80
CA SER A 217 0.87 -7.47 -18.09
C SER A 217 1.00 -8.25 -19.39
N VAL A 218 0.43 -9.46 -19.46
CA VAL A 218 0.43 -10.28 -20.69
C VAL A 218 -0.98 -10.33 -21.25
N SER A 219 -1.13 -9.95 -22.52
CA SER A 219 -2.39 -10.11 -23.24
C SER A 219 -2.45 -11.47 -23.97
N LYS A 220 -3.68 -12.00 -24.11
CA LYS A 220 -4.03 -13.07 -25.05
C LYS A 220 -3.29 -14.40 -24.85
N TRP A 221 -3.18 -14.87 -23.60
CA TRP A 221 -2.81 -16.26 -23.34
C TRP A 221 -3.71 -17.22 -24.12
N SER A 222 -3.09 -18.12 -24.89
CA SER A 222 -3.76 -19.13 -25.71
C SER A 222 -2.90 -20.39 -25.82
N SER A 223 -3.50 -21.55 -26.08
CA SER A 223 -2.71 -22.78 -26.25
C SER A 223 -1.96 -22.76 -27.59
N ALA A 224 -0.65 -23.02 -27.53
CA ALA A 224 0.22 -23.26 -28.67
C ALA A 224 0.40 -24.77 -28.98
N GLY A 225 -0.47 -25.61 -28.40
CA GLY A 225 -0.43 -27.07 -28.49
C GLY A 225 0.24 -27.73 -27.27
N GLY A 226 -0.35 -28.84 -26.81
CA GLY A 226 0.11 -29.53 -25.59
C GLY A 226 0.05 -28.62 -24.36
N ASN A 227 1.11 -28.66 -23.56
CA ASN A 227 1.25 -27.87 -22.33
C ASN A 227 1.89 -26.49 -22.56
N VAL A 228 2.04 -26.05 -23.81
CA VAL A 228 2.64 -24.75 -24.16
C VAL A 228 1.56 -23.72 -24.36
N PHE A 229 1.66 -22.59 -23.65
CA PHE A 229 0.79 -21.43 -23.78
C PHE A 229 1.58 -20.26 -24.36
N VAL A 230 0.99 -19.51 -25.29
CA VAL A 230 1.56 -18.30 -25.89
C VAL A 230 0.77 -17.07 -25.48
N GLY A 231 1.47 -16.00 -25.13
CA GLY A 231 0.91 -14.68 -24.86
C GLY A 231 1.83 -13.58 -25.39
N THR A 232 1.37 -12.33 -25.36
CA THR A 232 2.17 -11.16 -25.74
C THR A 232 2.31 -10.23 -24.54
N PRO A 233 3.52 -10.06 -23.96
CA PRO A 233 3.77 -9.05 -22.95
C PRO A 233 3.45 -7.65 -23.51
N ASN A 234 2.73 -6.85 -22.74
CA ASN A 234 2.33 -5.51 -23.12
C ASN A 234 3.46 -4.54 -22.75
N TYR A 235 4.39 -4.33 -23.67
CA TYR A 235 5.50 -3.38 -23.50
C TYR A 235 4.96 -1.94 -23.41
N GLY A 236 5.25 -1.26 -22.30
CA GLY A 236 4.88 0.14 -22.08
C GLY A 236 5.78 1.14 -22.82
N GLN A 237 5.61 2.43 -22.53
CA GLN A 237 6.47 3.48 -23.11
C GLN A 237 7.96 3.26 -22.79
N GLY A 238 8.72 2.91 -23.82
CA GLY A 238 10.16 2.65 -23.76
C GLY A 238 10.55 1.24 -23.28
N ASP A 239 9.60 0.35 -23.01
CA ASP A 239 9.92 -1.08 -22.90
C ASP A 239 9.97 -1.71 -24.30
N SER A 240 10.79 -2.75 -24.48
CA SER A 240 11.06 -3.33 -25.79
C SER A 240 10.93 -4.87 -25.79
N PRO A 241 10.53 -5.48 -26.93
CA PRO A 241 10.78 -6.89 -27.25
C PRO A 241 12.25 -7.33 -27.17
N GLU A 242 13.21 -6.42 -26.93
CA GLU A 242 14.62 -6.73 -26.66
C GLU A 242 14.98 -6.76 -25.16
N ASN A 243 14.22 -6.08 -24.29
CA ASN A 243 14.48 -6.04 -22.83
C ASN A 243 14.54 -7.45 -22.25
N THR A 244 15.52 -7.78 -21.42
CA THR A 244 15.55 -9.08 -20.74
C THR A 244 14.43 -9.12 -19.69
N PHE A 245 13.67 -10.21 -19.62
CA PHE A 245 12.70 -10.41 -18.55
C PHE A 245 12.78 -11.82 -17.98
N ARG A 246 12.33 -11.98 -16.74
CA ARG A 246 12.07 -13.28 -16.08
C ARG A 246 10.57 -13.56 -16.03
N VAL A 247 10.22 -14.84 -16.01
CA VAL A 247 8.83 -15.30 -15.90
C VAL A 247 8.67 -16.11 -14.63
N VAL A 248 7.69 -15.77 -13.81
CA VAL A 248 7.24 -16.54 -12.65
C VAL A 248 5.81 -16.95 -12.90
N VAL A 249 5.46 -18.21 -12.62
CA VAL A 249 4.07 -18.70 -12.63
C VAL A 249 3.80 -19.43 -11.32
N ASP A 250 2.74 -19.06 -10.61
CA ASP A 250 2.31 -19.70 -9.36
C ASP A 250 3.41 -19.71 -8.28
N ASN A 251 4.05 -18.55 -8.06
CA ASN A 251 5.25 -18.34 -7.23
C ASN A 251 6.48 -19.21 -7.62
N ARG A 252 6.55 -19.76 -8.84
CA ARG A 252 7.72 -20.53 -9.33
C ARG A 252 8.42 -19.82 -10.49
N PRO A 253 9.68 -19.39 -10.32
CA PRO A 253 10.50 -18.93 -11.44
C PRO A 253 10.65 -20.02 -12.51
N LEU A 254 10.49 -19.63 -13.77
CA LEU A 254 10.72 -20.48 -14.93
C LEU A 254 12.11 -20.22 -15.51
N ILE A 255 12.70 -21.24 -16.14
CA ILE A 255 14.02 -21.14 -16.77
C ILE A 255 13.87 -20.68 -18.23
N ALA A 256 14.61 -19.64 -18.62
CA ALA A 256 14.70 -19.20 -20.01
C ALA A 256 15.41 -20.27 -20.87
N VAL A 257 14.92 -20.50 -22.09
CA VAL A 257 15.62 -21.31 -23.11
C VAL A 257 15.85 -20.49 -24.37
N ASP A 258 16.91 -20.79 -25.12
CA ASP A 258 17.33 -20.02 -26.30
C ASP A 258 16.43 -20.29 -27.51
N ARG A 259 15.92 -21.52 -27.63
CA ARG A 259 15.19 -22.01 -28.79
C ARG A 259 13.90 -22.72 -28.40
N ARG A 260 12.86 -22.58 -29.23
CA ARG A 260 11.53 -23.17 -28.99
C ARG A 260 11.55 -24.68 -28.77
N ASP A 261 12.44 -25.41 -29.43
CA ASP A 261 12.59 -26.87 -29.32
C ASP A 261 13.16 -27.32 -27.96
N GLN A 262 13.70 -26.41 -27.15
CA GLN A 262 14.17 -26.67 -25.79
C GLN A 262 13.09 -26.53 -24.71
N LEU A 263 11.87 -26.09 -25.10
CA LEU A 263 10.73 -25.96 -24.19
C LEU A 263 10.37 -27.31 -23.57
N ARG A 264 10.31 -27.30 -22.24
CA ARG A 264 9.92 -28.40 -21.36
C ARG A 264 9.26 -27.83 -20.11
N GLU A 265 8.71 -28.69 -19.26
CA GLU A 265 8.13 -28.25 -17.99
C GLU A 265 9.10 -27.38 -17.17
N GLY A 266 8.59 -26.26 -16.65
CA GLY A 266 9.36 -25.29 -15.87
C GLY A 266 10.16 -24.30 -16.72
N THR A 267 9.84 -24.13 -18.01
CA THR A 267 10.61 -23.25 -18.91
C THR A 267 9.75 -22.28 -19.72
N TYR A 268 10.40 -21.24 -20.25
CA TYR A 268 9.82 -20.33 -21.22
C TYR A 268 10.80 -19.98 -22.34
N TRP A 269 10.26 -19.66 -23.51
CA TRP A 269 10.97 -19.21 -24.70
C TRP A 269 10.36 -17.90 -25.19
N ARG A 270 11.20 -16.97 -25.63
CA ARG A 270 10.77 -15.70 -26.23
C ARG A 270 11.05 -15.71 -27.71
N ASP A 271 10.05 -15.36 -28.50
CA ASP A 271 10.20 -15.13 -29.93
C ASP A 271 10.45 -13.64 -30.19
N PHE A 272 11.72 -13.28 -30.34
CA PHE A 272 12.14 -11.90 -30.63
C PHE A 272 11.62 -11.39 -32.00
N SER A 273 11.17 -12.26 -32.91
CA SER A 273 10.69 -11.83 -34.24
C SER A 273 9.29 -11.22 -34.22
N ASN A 274 8.48 -11.57 -33.20
CA ASN A 274 7.10 -11.11 -33.04
C ASN A 274 6.75 -10.66 -31.61
N GLY A 275 7.71 -10.69 -30.69
CA GLY A 275 7.56 -10.29 -29.29
C GLY A 275 6.76 -11.26 -28.42
N SER A 276 6.39 -12.45 -28.91
CA SER A 276 5.60 -13.42 -28.15
C SER A 276 6.43 -14.15 -27.09
N LEU A 277 5.74 -14.55 -26.03
CA LEU A 277 6.24 -15.36 -24.93
C LEU A 277 5.53 -16.71 -24.94
N GLN A 278 6.29 -17.80 -25.04
CA GLN A 278 5.79 -19.17 -24.95
C GLN A 278 6.24 -19.81 -23.62
N VAL A 279 5.30 -20.33 -22.86
CA VAL A 279 5.49 -20.85 -21.50
C VAL A 279 5.03 -22.30 -21.43
N TRP A 280 5.84 -23.16 -20.83
CA TRP A 280 5.43 -24.47 -20.32
C TRP A 280 5.65 -24.47 -18.80
N ALA A 281 4.64 -24.00 -18.06
CA ALA A 281 4.67 -23.93 -16.61
C ALA A 281 4.65 -25.32 -15.96
N PHE A 282 5.05 -25.40 -14.68
CA PHE A 282 4.96 -26.63 -13.89
C PHE A 282 3.52 -27.19 -13.85
N GLY A 283 3.38 -28.50 -13.99
CA GLY A 283 2.08 -29.17 -14.12
C GLY A 283 1.34 -28.91 -15.44
N GLY A 284 1.93 -28.14 -16.38
CA GLY A 284 1.25 -27.74 -17.62
C GLY A 284 0.10 -26.76 -17.40
N VAL A 285 0.10 -26.01 -16.28
CA VAL A 285 -0.96 -25.05 -15.96
C VAL A 285 -0.99 -23.90 -16.98
N ASN A 286 -2.19 -23.42 -17.29
CA ASN A 286 -2.40 -22.22 -18.09
C ASN A 286 -1.96 -20.98 -17.28
N PRO A 287 -1.01 -20.16 -17.76
CA PRO A 287 -0.56 -18.96 -17.05
C PRO A 287 -1.67 -17.91 -16.85
N ALA A 288 -2.76 -17.94 -17.61
CA ALA A 288 -3.90 -17.04 -17.41
C ALA A 288 -4.72 -17.36 -16.15
N ASP A 289 -4.69 -18.61 -15.70
CA ASP A 289 -5.46 -19.09 -14.54
C ASP A 289 -4.63 -19.05 -13.24
N LYS A 290 -3.47 -18.38 -13.29
CA LYS A 290 -2.44 -18.35 -12.25
C LYS A 290 -1.84 -16.95 -12.11
N GLU A 291 -1.28 -16.67 -10.94
CA GLU A 291 -0.38 -15.54 -10.77
C GLU A 291 0.82 -15.70 -11.70
N THR A 292 0.94 -14.80 -12.68
CA THR A 292 2.02 -14.80 -13.67
C THR A 292 2.69 -13.44 -13.70
N LEU A 293 3.97 -13.41 -13.37
CA LEU A 293 4.77 -12.18 -13.28
C LEU A 293 5.80 -12.15 -14.41
N ILE A 294 5.84 -11.02 -15.14
CA ILE A 294 6.87 -10.76 -16.16
C ILE A 294 7.78 -9.65 -15.65
N ILE A 295 8.87 -10.06 -15.01
CA ILE A 295 9.82 -9.18 -14.34
C ILE A 295 10.73 -8.55 -15.40
N ASN A 296 10.48 -7.31 -15.78
CA ASN A 296 11.13 -6.64 -16.92
C ASN A 296 12.35 -5.82 -16.47
N HIS A 297 13.54 -6.27 -16.88
CA HIS A 297 14.78 -5.54 -16.67
C HIS A 297 14.96 -4.49 -17.75
N ARG A 298 15.07 -3.23 -17.33
CA ARG A 298 15.33 -2.11 -18.26
C ARG A 298 16.46 -1.26 -17.73
N TYR A 299 17.65 -1.46 -18.29
CA TYR A 299 18.74 -0.51 -18.11
C TYR A 299 18.35 0.83 -18.74
N GLY A 300 18.51 1.90 -17.95
CA GLY A 300 18.05 3.23 -18.29
C GLY A 300 18.76 3.84 -19.49
N ASN A 301 18.03 4.66 -20.24
CA ASN A 301 18.58 5.58 -21.24
C ASN A 301 19.04 6.91 -20.61
N GLY A 302 19.14 6.96 -19.28
CA GLY A 302 19.58 8.13 -18.50
C GLY A 302 18.49 9.15 -18.25
N ASN A 303 17.21 8.74 -18.33
CA ASN A 303 16.08 9.63 -18.09
C ASN A 303 15.27 9.14 -16.87
N PRO A 304 15.31 9.86 -15.74
CA PRO A 304 14.65 9.43 -14.50
C PRO A 304 13.14 9.22 -14.54
N GLN A 305 12.44 9.75 -15.56
CA GLN A 305 11.00 9.56 -15.76
C GLN A 305 10.67 8.38 -16.69
N GLN A 306 11.69 7.71 -17.24
CA GLN A 306 11.55 6.61 -18.20
C GLN A 306 12.28 5.34 -17.76
N ASP A 307 13.39 5.48 -17.05
CA ASP A 307 14.16 4.37 -16.50
C ASP A 307 13.29 3.60 -15.47
N ASN A 308 13.46 2.27 -15.34
CA ASN A 308 12.73 1.48 -14.35
C ASN A 308 13.61 1.31 -13.09
N TYR A 309 13.67 2.32 -12.23
CA TYR A 309 14.55 2.24 -11.06
C TYR A 309 14.01 1.36 -9.93
N GLY A 310 12.71 1.07 -9.92
CA GLY A 310 12.13 0.14 -8.98
C GLY A 310 10.64 0.36 -8.70
N GLY A 311 10.09 -0.45 -7.81
CA GLY A 311 8.69 -0.36 -7.42
C GLY A 311 8.39 0.91 -6.62
N ILE A 312 9.20 1.17 -5.60
CA ILE A 312 9.24 2.45 -4.88
C ILE A 312 10.64 3.05 -5.04
N ALA A 313 10.70 4.30 -5.53
CA ALA A 313 11.92 5.05 -5.80
C ALA A 313 11.97 6.31 -4.94
N ILE A 314 13.00 6.44 -4.09
CA ILE A 314 13.17 7.54 -3.14
C ILE A 314 14.32 8.41 -3.63
N HIS A 315 14.01 9.60 -4.13
CA HIS A 315 15.00 10.49 -4.74
C HIS A 315 15.66 11.42 -3.71
N SER A 316 16.79 12.01 -4.11
CA SER A 316 17.58 12.96 -3.32
C SER A 316 16.70 14.09 -2.74
N GLY A 317 16.66 14.19 -1.40
CA GLY A 317 15.84 15.16 -0.66
C GLY A 317 14.58 14.59 0.00
N ALA A 318 14.13 13.39 -0.41
CA ALA A 318 13.11 12.65 0.31
C ALA A 318 13.73 11.90 1.50
N ASN A 319 13.54 12.43 2.71
CA ASN A 319 14.03 11.86 3.98
C ASN A 319 12.85 11.50 4.89
N HIS A 320 13.09 10.73 5.96
CA HIS A 320 12.06 10.38 6.95
C HIS A 320 10.85 9.71 6.28
N ILE A 321 11.10 8.57 5.64
CA ILE A 321 10.12 7.79 4.87
C ILE A 321 9.83 6.50 5.63
N ALA A 322 8.55 6.13 5.71
CA ALA A 322 8.11 4.83 6.22
C ALA A 322 7.34 4.05 5.14
N ILE A 323 7.70 2.78 4.94
CA ILE A 323 7.07 1.82 4.02
C ILE A 323 6.63 0.63 4.85
N ASP A 324 5.34 0.26 4.81
CA ASP A 324 4.80 -0.74 5.73
C ASP A 324 3.66 -1.60 5.17
N GLY A 325 3.65 -2.90 5.45
CA GLY A 325 2.52 -3.79 5.15
C GLY A 325 2.19 -3.93 3.66
N LEU A 326 3.16 -3.66 2.77
CA LEU A 326 2.98 -3.73 1.31
C LEU A 326 3.60 -5.01 0.75
N ILE A 327 3.01 -5.55 -0.30
CA ILE A 327 3.66 -6.55 -1.16
C ILE A 327 4.22 -5.83 -2.37
N ILE A 328 5.55 -5.81 -2.54
CA ILE A 328 6.24 -5.19 -3.68
C ILE A 328 6.85 -6.31 -4.53
N ARG A 329 6.48 -6.37 -5.82
CA ARG A 329 6.92 -7.46 -6.69
C ARG A 329 7.10 -7.10 -8.15
N ALA A 330 7.82 -7.99 -8.84
CA ALA A 330 8.07 -7.94 -10.28
C ALA A 330 8.78 -6.67 -10.77
N SER A 331 9.45 -5.97 -9.85
CA SER A 331 10.21 -4.75 -10.03
C SER A 331 11.61 -5.02 -10.60
N ASP A 332 12.29 -3.98 -11.09
CA ASP A 332 13.73 -4.07 -11.37
C ASP A 332 14.50 -4.16 -10.04
N THR A 333 14.34 -3.14 -9.20
CA THR A 333 14.62 -3.16 -7.76
C THR A 333 13.31 -2.97 -6.99
N GLY A 334 13.12 -3.63 -5.85
CA GLY A 334 11.87 -3.50 -5.08
C GLY A 334 11.70 -2.08 -4.51
N ILE A 335 12.62 -1.69 -3.62
CA ILE A 335 12.75 -0.33 -3.09
C ILE A 335 14.14 0.20 -3.43
N TRP A 336 14.21 1.33 -4.13
CA TRP A 336 15.45 2.00 -4.51
C TRP A 336 15.52 3.40 -3.90
N ALA A 337 16.67 3.78 -3.35
CA ALA A 337 16.85 5.09 -2.73
C ALA A 337 18.20 5.72 -3.13
N THR A 338 18.21 6.51 -4.21
CA THR A 338 19.26 7.44 -4.69
C THR A 338 18.72 8.18 -5.95
N GLU A 339 19.42 8.97 -6.78
CA GLU A 339 20.74 9.61 -6.71
C GLU A 339 20.59 11.09 -7.09
N SER A 340 21.42 11.94 -6.49
CA SER A 340 22.13 12.97 -7.26
C SER A 340 23.47 13.24 -6.58
N ALA A 341 24.46 13.78 -7.31
CA ALA A 341 25.79 14.07 -6.79
C ALA A 341 25.86 15.24 -5.76
N GLN A 342 24.78 15.48 -5.00
CA GLN A 342 24.61 16.67 -4.15
C GLN A 342 24.15 16.40 -2.71
N GLY A 343 23.85 15.17 -2.29
CA GLY A 343 23.41 14.92 -0.91
C GLY A 343 23.35 13.45 -0.48
N TRP A 344 23.23 13.27 0.84
CA TRP A 344 22.88 12.00 1.48
C TRP A 344 21.37 11.99 1.77
N GLY A 345 20.71 10.85 1.58
CA GLY A 345 19.36 10.62 2.12
C GLY A 345 19.42 10.13 3.56
N THR A 346 18.33 10.26 4.33
CA THR A 346 18.28 9.75 5.70
C THR A 346 16.91 9.26 6.16
N ASP A 347 16.95 8.31 7.10
CA ASP A 347 15.81 7.77 7.85
C ASP A 347 14.75 7.12 6.96
N LEU A 348 15.05 5.89 6.54
CA LEU A 348 14.11 5.00 5.88
C LEU A 348 13.69 3.87 6.82
N THR A 349 12.42 3.76 7.14
CA THR A 349 11.83 2.57 7.76
C THR A 349 11.13 1.73 6.70
N VAL A 350 11.45 0.44 6.63
CA VAL A 350 10.69 -0.57 5.86
C VAL A 350 10.33 -1.70 6.80
N LYS A 351 9.05 -2.03 6.95
CA LYS A 351 8.64 -3.15 7.81
C LYS A 351 7.34 -3.84 7.41
N ASN A 352 7.11 -5.02 8.00
CA ASN A 352 5.94 -5.89 7.77
C ASN A 352 5.62 -6.16 6.28
N SER A 353 6.56 -5.92 5.38
CA SER A 353 6.35 -5.91 3.93
C SER A 353 6.93 -7.17 3.31
N GLU A 354 6.32 -7.62 2.20
CA GLU A 354 6.86 -8.70 1.37
C GLU A 354 7.51 -8.09 0.13
N ILE A 355 8.80 -8.35 -0.08
CA ILE A 355 9.51 -7.88 -1.27
C ILE A 355 10.08 -9.09 -1.99
N LYS A 356 9.54 -9.38 -3.18
CA LYS A 356 9.89 -10.59 -3.92
C LYS A 356 9.96 -10.41 -5.43
N PHE A 357 10.70 -11.30 -6.08
CA PHE A 357 10.81 -11.33 -7.54
C PHE A 357 11.31 -10.01 -8.17
N SER A 358 12.15 -9.27 -7.46
CA SER A 358 12.90 -8.14 -8.02
C SER A 358 14.06 -8.65 -8.87
N TRP A 359 14.35 -8.00 -10.00
CA TRP A 359 15.41 -8.42 -10.91
C TRP A 359 16.82 -8.31 -10.30
N ASP A 360 17.16 -7.15 -9.77
CA ASP A 360 18.50 -6.80 -9.25
C ASP A 360 18.55 -6.89 -7.72
N SER A 361 17.80 -6.03 -7.04
CA SER A 361 17.87 -5.87 -5.59
C SER A 361 16.48 -5.82 -4.96
N ALA A 362 16.30 -6.38 -3.76
CA ALA A 362 15.06 -6.20 -3.01
C ALA A 362 14.93 -4.76 -2.48
N ILE A 363 15.98 -4.32 -1.79
CA ILE A 363 16.15 -2.96 -1.28
C ILE A 363 17.57 -2.53 -1.65
N ARG A 364 17.72 -1.35 -2.24
CA ARG A 364 19.01 -0.76 -2.60
C ARG A 364 19.05 0.69 -2.15
N LEU A 365 20.03 1.02 -1.30
CA LEU A 365 20.25 2.35 -0.75
C LEU A 365 21.64 2.81 -1.16
N ASP A 366 21.76 3.84 -2.00
CA ASP A 366 23.05 4.42 -2.39
C ASP A 366 23.15 5.85 -1.81
N ASN A 367 24.17 6.13 -1.00
CA ASN A 367 24.37 7.38 -0.24
C ASN A 367 23.25 7.69 0.80
N TRP A 368 23.02 6.74 1.72
CA TRP A 368 21.95 6.83 2.72
C TRP A 368 22.49 6.67 4.16
N ASP A 369 22.02 7.49 5.11
CA ASP A 369 22.31 7.37 6.54
C ASP A 369 21.05 7.00 7.35
N GLY A 370 21.10 5.94 8.14
CA GLY A 370 19.98 5.45 8.94
C GLY A 370 18.89 4.77 8.12
N ALA A 371 18.79 3.45 8.26
CA ALA A 371 17.65 2.68 7.78
C ALA A 371 17.26 1.60 8.80
N LEU A 372 15.95 1.44 9.03
CA LEU A 372 15.36 0.40 9.87
C LEU A 372 14.58 -0.57 8.98
N ILE A 373 15.14 -1.76 8.78
CA ILE A 373 14.52 -2.84 8.00
C ILE A 373 14.11 -3.94 8.98
N ASP A 374 12.82 -4.01 9.33
CA ASP A 374 12.32 -4.87 10.42
C ASP A 374 11.13 -5.73 9.99
N ASN A 375 11.02 -6.96 10.50
CA ASN A 375 9.88 -7.88 10.26
C ASN A 375 9.42 -8.02 8.79
N ASN A 376 10.32 -7.95 7.81
CA ASN A 376 9.99 -8.08 6.39
C ASN A 376 10.19 -9.52 5.87
N ASN A 377 9.35 -9.94 4.91
CA ASN A 377 9.53 -11.17 4.15
C ASN A 377 10.23 -10.86 2.82
N ILE A 378 11.55 -11.05 2.75
CA ILE A 378 12.36 -10.72 1.56
C ILE A 378 12.93 -12.00 0.94
N HIS A 379 12.45 -12.37 -0.25
CA HIS A 379 12.84 -13.63 -0.90
C HIS A 379 12.77 -13.56 -2.44
N ASP A 380 13.45 -14.48 -3.13
CA ASP A 380 13.44 -14.61 -4.60
C ASP A 380 13.80 -13.33 -5.39
N ASN A 381 14.68 -12.50 -4.83
CA ASN A 381 15.21 -11.29 -5.47
C ASN A 381 16.64 -11.50 -6.01
N GLY A 382 17.06 -10.68 -6.98
CA GLY A 382 18.41 -10.75 -7.57
C GLY A 382 18.55 -11.86 -8.61
N GLN A 383 19.76 -12.11 -9.13
CA GLN A 383 19.97 -13.00 -10.27
C GLN A 383 19.68 -14.49 -9.99
N ILE A 384 18.42 -14.89 -10.16
CA ILE A 384 18.02 -16.29 -10.24
C ILE A 384 18.34 -16.83 -11.64
N LEU A 385 19.52 -17.45 -11.75
CA LEU A 385 19.96 -18.39 -12.79
C LEU A 385 19.39 -18.19 -14.21
N LEU A 386 19.89 -17.18 -14.92
CA LEU A 386 19.91 -17.22 -16.38
C LEU A 386 21.01 -18.20 -16.84
N PRO A 387 20.79 -19.05 -17.85
CA PRO A 387 21.88 -19.81 -18.46
C PRO A 387 22.89 -18.85 -19.12
N ASN A 388 24.09 -18.77 -18.54
CA ASN A 388 25.30 -18.09 -19.03
C ASN A 388 25.13 -17.12 -20.22
N TYR A 389 24.68 -15.89 -19.94
CA TYR A 389 24.94 -14.76 -20.83
C TYR A 389 26.39 -14.29 -20.67
N GLN A 390 27.35 -15.12 -21.14
CA GLN A 390 28.65 -14.62 -21.55
C GLN A 390 28.55 -14.23 -23.03
N ARG A 391 28.70 -12.94 -23.32
CA ARG A 391 29.09 -12.40 -24.62
C ARG A 391 30.49 -11.80 -24.49
#